data_AF-A0A2S4KLN4-F1
#
_entry.id   AF-A0A2S4KLN4-F1
#
_cell.length_a   1.000
_cell.length_b   1.000
_cell.length_c   1.000
_cell.angle_alpha   90.00
_cell.angle_beta   90.00
_cell.angle_gamma   90.00
#
_symmetry.space_group_name_H-M   'P 1'
#
loop_
_entity.id
_entity.type
_entity.pdbx_description
1 polymer ?
#
loop_
_entity_poly.entity_id
_entity_poly.type
_entity_poly.pdbx_seq_one_letter_code
_entity_poly.pdbx_strand_id
1 'polypeptide(L)'
;MPRKGDPRAALKACCHWLVATRSRRRALVRVALAVVLVPLLLQWALAYLLGSDARLLPPELLRAKNLLIVTAHPDDECLFFAPSILGVLDRNRDVRGGLVVMSTGNNYGIGEQRKQELKGSCVALGIDPSRCEALDHPHLQDNPTVWWDTAKIQAILKDYVHKWDVDAIITFDQGGVSGHINHRAVSAAVSQYALQDADAPASYMVVTTALPRKYTFLLDLPLTALSFTWRILAAIFFPSSTADPKYSTKALVASTWHRYIKTREAFASHGSQYTLDRHLYMVVSRYVWFNDLKRVAGREAPA
;
A
#
# COMPACT_ATOMS: atom_id res chain seq x y z
N MET A 1 58.27 -4.24 46.31
CA MET A 1 57.91 -2.82 46.20
C MET A 1 57.12 -2.58 44.91
N PRO A 2 55.85 -2.16 44.97
CA PRO A 2 55.04 -1.92 43.77
C PRO A 2 55.43 -0.58 43.12
N ARG A 3 55.61 -0.56 41.79
CA ARG A 3 55.81 0.67 41.01
C ARG A 3 54.57 1.55 41.14
N LYS A 4 54.70 2.75 41.70
CA LYS A 4 53.66 3.79 41.65
C LYS A 4 53.40 4.12 40.17
N GLY A 5 52.19 3.82 39.68
CA GLY A 5 51.78 4.15 38.32
C GLY A 5 51.76 5.67 38.09
N ASP A 6 52.14 6.12 36.88
CA ASP A 6 52.20 7.52 36.50
C ASP A 6 50.79 8.16 36.51
N PRO A 7 50.50 9.12 37.41
CA PRO A 7 49.19 9.78 37.50
C PRO A 7 48.83 10.54 36.22
N ARG A 8 49.81 10.97 35.40
CA ARG A 8 49.55 11.62 34.11
C ARG A 8 49.03 10.65 33.05
N ALA A 9 49.45 9.38 33.09
CA ALA A 9 48.95 8.34 32.21
C ALA A 9 47.49 7.97 32.56
N ALA A 10 47.17 7.90 33.85
CA ALA A 10 45.79 7.66 34.32
C ALA A 10 44.85 8.82 33.96
N LEU A 11 45.29 10.08 34.10
CA LEU A 11 44.50 11.26 33.73
C LEU A 11 44.26 11.34 32.21
N LYS A 12 45.27 11.05 31.40
CA LYS A 12 45.13 10.97 29.93
C LYS A 12 44.18 9.85 29.52
N ALA A 13 44.30 8.66 30.11
CA ALA A 13 43.38 7.55 29.85
C ALA A 13 41.93 7.90 30.22
N CYS A 14 41.72 8.56 31.36
CA CYS A 14 40.41 9.04 31.80
C CYS A 14 39.83 10.11 30.84
N CYS A 15 40.63 11.11 30.45
CA CYS A 15 40.21 12.12 29.47
C CYS A 15 39.91 11.52 28.08
N HIS A 16 40.74 10.59 27.60
CA HIS A 16 40.47 9.88 26.34
C HIS A 16 39.19 9.05 26.44
N TRP A 17 38.94 8.40 27.57
CA TRP A 17 37.71 7.65 27.81
C TRP A 17 36.47 8.57 27.91
N LEU A 18 36.56 9.72 28.58
CA LEU A 18 35.49 10.73 28.64
C LEU A 18 35.20 11.37 27.27
N VAL A 19 36.23 11.66 26.47
CA VAL A 19 36.07 12.18 25.11
C VAL A 19 35.51 11.11 24.17
N ALA A 20 35.97 9.86 24.28
CA ALA A 20 35.46 8.74 23.49
C ALA A 20 33.99 8.44 23.84
N THR A 21 33.61 8.46 25.11
CA THR A 21 32.21 8.29 25.55
C THR A 21 31.34 9.47 25.10
N ARG A 22 31.83 10.72 25.16
CA ARG A 22 31.14 11.89 24.62
C ARG A 22 30.96 11.83 23.10
N SER A 23 31.98 11.37 22.37
CA SER A 23 31.95 11.17 20.91
C SER A 23 30.95 10.07 20.52
N ARG A 24 31.00 8.92 21.21
CA ARG A 24 30.03 7.81 21.03
C ARG A 24 28.60 8.27 21.34
N ARG A 25 28.37 9.00 22.42
CA ARG A 25 27.05 9.57 22.75
C ARG A 25 26.54 10.50 21.65
N ARG A 26 27.39 11.40 21.14
CA ARG A 26 27.03 12.29 20.01
C ARG A 26 26.71 11.49 18.74
N ALA A 27 27.47 10.44 18.45
CA ALA A 27 27.19 9.56 17.31
C ALA A 27 25.84 8.84 17.47
N LEU A 28 25.55 8.26 18.64
CA LEU A 28 24.27 7.63 18.93
C LEU A 28 23.09 8.60 18.78
N VAL A 29 23.23 9.82 19.30
CA VAL A 29 22.20 10.86 19.14
C VAL A 29 21.99 11.22 17.67
N ARG A 30 23.06 11.37 16.88
CA ARG A 30 22.97 11.65 15.43
C ARG A 30 22.28 10.51 14.67
N VAL A 31 22.62 9.26 15.00
CA VAL A 31 21.97 8.09 14.39
C VAL A 31 20.50 8.05 14.77
N ALA A 32 20.15 8.24 16.05
CA ALA A 32 18.76 8.27 16.49
C ALA A 32 17.96 9.38 15.80
N LEU A 33 18.53 10.58 15.67
CA LEU A 33 17.92 11.68 14.93
C LEU A 33 17.74 11.32 13.45
N ALA A 34 18.74 10.72 12.80
CA ALA A 34 18.62 10.31 11.41
C ALA A 34 17.53 9.24 11.21
N VAL A 35 17.44 8.26 12.11
CA VAL A 35 16.42 7.20 12.07
C VAL A 35 15.00 7.77 12.16
N VAL A 36 14.80 8.89 12.86
CA VAL A 36 13.49 9.55 12.96
C VAL A 36 13.26 10.52 11.80
N LEU A 37 14.23 11.39 11.51
CA LEU A 37 14.06 12.48 10.54
C LEU A 37 14.05 12.01 9.10
N VAL A 38 14.88 11.02 8.73
CA VAL A 38 14.95 10.55 7.33
C VAL A 38 13.60 10.00 6.84
N PRO A 39 12.91 9.10 7.56
CA PRO A 39 11.56 8.67 7.19
C PRO A 39 10.55 9.81 7.07
N LEU A 40 10.56 10.78 8.00
CA LEU A 40 9.62 11.89 8.01
C LEU A 40 9.84 12.83 6.81
N LEU A 41 11.10 13.20 6.55
CA LEU A 41 11.48 14.04 5.42
C LEU A 41 11.20 13.32 4.10
N LEU A 42 11.47 12.02 4.01
CA LEU A 42 11.20 11.22 2.84
C LEU A 42 9.69 11.08 2.59
N GLN A 43 8.89 10.83 3.63
CA GLN A 43 7.43 10.81 3.53
C GLN A 43 6.91 12.16 3.04
N TRP A 44 7.39 13.26 3.62
CA TRP A 44 6.98 14.60 3.22
C TRP A 44 7.36 14.89 1.76
N ALA A 45 8.60 14.61 1.36
CA ALA A 45 9.06 14.80 -0.01
C ALA A 45 8.25 13.96 -1.00
N LEU A 46 8.03 12.67 -0.72
CA LEU A 46 7.26 11.77 -1.59
C LEU A 46 5.78 12.14 -1.67
N ALA A 47 5.17 12.57 -0.57
CA ALA A 47 3.75 12.88 -0.53
C ALA A 47 3.43 14.24 -1.16
N TYR A 48 4.28 15.26 -0.96
CA TYR A 48 3.96 16.64 -1.31
C TYR A 48 4.80 17.22 -2.47
N LEU A 49 6.08 16.84 -2.60
CA LEU A 49 6.95 17.40 -3.63
C LEU A 49 7.01 16.53 -4.88
N LEU A 50 7.20 15.22 -4.67
CA LEU A 50 7.44 14.25 -5.74
C LEU A 50 6.18 13.46 -6.09
N GLY A 51 5.12 13.59 -5.31
CA GLY A 51 3.93 12.74 -5.40
C GLY A 51 3.29 12.76 -6.79
N SER A 52 3.33 13.88 -7.50
CA SER A 52 2.79 14.04 -8.86
C SER A 52 3.71 13.55 -9.98
N ASP A 53 4.95 13.15 -9.67
CA ASP A 53 5.92 12.77 -10.70
C ASP A 53 5.53 11.44 -11.39
N ALA A 54 5.63 11.44 -12.71
CA ALA A 54 5.18 10.31 -13.53
C ALA A 54 6.07 9.06 -13.40
N ARG A 55 7.21 9.13 -12.71
CA ARG A 55 8.09 7.98 -12.46
C ARG A 55 7.69 7.17 -11.23
N LEU A 56 6.92 7.77 -10.32
CA LEU A 56 6.49 7.12 -9.08
C LEU A 56 5.16 6.37 -9.23
N LEU A 57 4.36 6.70 -10.24
CA LEU A 57 3.13 5.99 -10.59
C LEU A 57 3.23 5.49 -12.05
N PRO A 58 2.94 4.21 -12.33
CA PRO A 58 2.97 3.65 -13.67
C PRO A 58 2.08 4.40 -14.68
N PRO A 59 2.46 4.42 -15.98
CA PRO A 59 1.71 5.09 -17.03
C PRO A 59 0.26 4.61 -17.16
N GLU A 60 0.00 3.33 -16.94
CA GLU A 60 -1.35 2.74 -17.01
C GLU A 60 -2.23 3.27 -15.88
N LEU A 61 -1.69 3.43 -14.66
CA LEU A 61 -2.41 4.03 -13.54
C LEU A 61 -2.53 5.56 -13.67
N LEU A 62 -1.56 6.23 -14.28
CA LEU A 62 -1.63 7.67 -14.56
C LEU A 62 -2.67 8.03 -15.62
N ARG A 63 -2.87 7.15 -16.61
CA ARG A 63 -3.77 7.36 -17.75
C ARG A 63 -5.11 6.65 -17.62
N ALA A 64 -5.29 5.84 -16.57
CA ALA A 64 -6.52 5.11 -16.31
C ALA A 64 -7.72 6.07 -16.31
N LYS A 65 -8.81 5.68 -16.97
CA LYS A 65 -10.11 6.35 -16.91
C LYS A 65 -11.05 5.61 -15.97
N ASN A 66 -10.92 4.29 -15.89
CA ASN A 66 -11.79 3.42 -15.11
C ASN A 66 -10.93 2.46 -14.28
N LEU A 67 -10.62 2.88 -13.06
CA LEU A 67 -9.86 2.07 -12.11
C LEU A 67 -10.79 1.09 -11.39
N LEU A 68 -10.44 -0.19 -11.37
CA LEU A 68 -11.09 -1.20 -10.55
C LEU A 68 -10.19 -1.64 -9.40
N ILE A 69 -10.74 -1.66 -8.19
CA ILE A 69 -10.13 -2.27 -7.02
C ILE A 69 -10.84 -3.58 -6.76
N VAL A 70 -10.07 -4.64 -6.53
CA VAL A 70 -10.60 -5.98 -6.24
C VAL A 70 -10.09 -6.44 -4.89
N THR A 71 -10.98 -6.57 -3.91
CA THR A 71 -10.67 -7.03 -2.55
C THR A 71 -11.49 -8.25 -2.15
N ALA A 72 -11.21 -8.83 -0.97
CA ALA A 72 -11.88 -10.03 -0.51
C ALA A 72 -13.05 -9.71 0.43
N HIS A 73 -12.84 -8.79 1.38
CA HIS A 73 -13.80 -8.45 2.42
C HIS A 73 -13.99 -6.93 2.55
N PRO A 74 -15.12 -6.48 3.11
CA PRO A 74 -15.31 -5.08 3.46
C PRO A 74 -14.33 -4.69 4.57
N ASP A 75 -13.63 -3.56 4.44
CA ASP A 75 -12.53 -3.02 5.26
C ASP A 75 -11.16 -3.08 4.58
N ASP A 76 -10.94 -4.08 3.71
CA ASP A 76 -9.69 -4.26 2.98
C ASP A 76 -9.27 -2.98 2.23
N GLU A 77 -10.24 -2.30 1.62
CA GLU A 77 -10.01 -1.12 0.78
C GLU A 77 -9.38 0.04 1.56
N CYS A 78 -9.78 0.23 2.82
CA CYS A 78 -9.27 1.30 3.66
C CYS A 78 -8.05 0.87 4.49
N LEU A 79 -7.96 -0.40 4.87
CA LEU A 79 -6.81 -0.94 5.62
C LEU A 79 -5.57 -1.07 4.72
N PHE A 80 -5.73 -1.56 3.49
CA PHE A 80 -4.59 -1.98 2.67
C PHE A 80 -4.36 -1.12 1.44
N PHE A 81 -5.42 -0.55 0.86
CA PHE A 81 -5.37 0.04 -0.49
C PHE A 81 -5.55 1.56 -0.53
N ALA A 82 -5.97 2.21 0.55
CA ALA A 82 -6.33 3.63 0.52
C ALA A 82 -5.24 4.55 -0.08
N PRO A 83 -3.93 4.41 0.23
CA PRO A 83 -2.90 5.21 -0.44
C PRO A 83 -2.89 5.01 -1.95
N SER A 84 -3.05 3.77 -2.43
CA SER A 84 -3.09 3.46 -3.86
C SER A 84 -4.34 4.01 -4.55
N ILE A 85 -5.52 3.85 -3.92
CA ILE A 85 -6.81 4.34 -4.42
C ILE A 85 -6.76 5.86 -4.57
N LEU A 86 -6.50 6.57 -3.47
CA LEU A 86 -6.43 8.02 -3.44
C LEU A 86 -5.25 8.55 -4.25
N GLY A 87 -4.19 7.74 -4.35
CA GLY A 87 -3.03 7.97 -5.19
C GLY A 87 -3.34 8.10 -6.67
N VAL A 88 -4.39 7.45 -7.15
CA VAL A 88 -4.88 7.56 -8.54
C VAL A 88 -6.03 8.56 -8.62
N LEU A 89 -7.08 8.37 -7.81
CA LEU A 89 -8.33 9.13 -7.92
C LEU A 89 -8.18 10.62 -7.57
N ASP A 90 -7.32 11.00 -6.62
CA ASP A 90 -7.13 12.42 -6.30
C ASP A 90 -6.31 13.16 -7.38
N ARG A 91 -5.57 12.46 -8.25
CA ARG A 91 -4.71 13.09 -9.27
C ARG A 91 -5.49 13.60 -10.46
N ASN A 92 -6.58 12.92 -10.81
CA ASN A 92 -7.41 13.28 -11.95
C ASN A 92 -8.87 13.00 -11.61
N ARG A 93 -9.69 14.06 -11.61
CA ARG A 93 -11.11 14.01 -11.26
C ARG A 93 -11.97 13.29 -12.31
N ASP A 94 -11.44 13.10 -13.50
CA ASP A 94 -12.13 12.37 -14.58
C ASP A 94 -12.01 10.84 -14.41
N VAL A 95 -11.12 10.36 -13.53
CA VAL A 95 -10.96 8.93 -13.24
C VAL A 95 -12.14 8.45 -12.42
N ARG A 96 -12.80 7.41 -12.91
CA ARG A 96 -13.88 6.72 -12.20
C ARG A 96 -13.33 5.50 -11.48
N GLY A 97 -13.33 5.55 -10.16
CA GLY A 97 -13.04 4.39 -9.33
C GLY A 97 -14.23 3.43 -9.27
N GLY A 98 -13.94 2.14 -9.21
CA GLY A 98 -14.88 1.09 -8.80
C GLY A 98 -14.22 0.13 -7.83
N LEU A 99 -15.01 -0.45 -6.93
CA LEU A 99 -14.59 -1.45 -5.96
C LEU A 99 -15.51 -2.66 -6.09
N VAL A 100 -14.92 -3.84 -6.26
CA VAL A 100 -15.61 -5.12 -6.13
C VAL A 100 -14.96 -5.89 -4.98
N VAL A 101 -15.79 -6.23 -4.00
CA VAL A 101 -15.44 -7.05 -2.84
C VAL A 101 -16.08 -8.41 -3.02
N MET A 102 -15.26 -9.46 -3.06
CA MET A 102 -15.70 -10.81 -3.44
C MET A 102 -16.64 -11.48 -2.44
N SER A 103 -16.65 -11.01 -1.19
CA SER A 103 -17.53 -11.48 -0.13
C SER A 103 -18.07 -10.32 0.69
N THR A 104 -19.29 -10.45 1.23
CA THR A 104 -19.84 -9.52 2.22
C THR A 104 -19.16 -9.62 3.59
N GLY A 105 -18.22 -10.56 3.78
CA GLY A 105 -17.56 -10.76 5.08
C GLY A 105 -18.52 -11.34 6.12
N ASN A 106 -19.46 -12.18 5.70
CA ASN A 106 -20.58 -12.65 6.53
C ASN A 106 -20.22 -13.79 7.50
N ASN A 107 -18.94 -14.01 7.81
CA ASN A 107 -18.50 -15.10 8.70
C ASN A 107 -19.09 -15.00 10.12
N TYR A 108 -19.54 -13.80 10.54
CA TYR A 108 -20.21 -13.54 11.82
C TYR A 108 -21.73 -13.25 11.68
N GLY A 109 -22.33 -13.45 10.50
CA GLY A 109 -23.76 -13.20 10.28
C GLY A 109 -24.16 -11.72 10.10
N ILE A 110 -23.19 -10.82 9.88
CA ILE A 110 -23.39 -9.35 9.77
C ILE A 110 -23.05 -8.79 8.37
N GLY A 111 -23.07 -9.63 7.33
CA GLY A 111 -22.66 -9.25 5.97
C GLY A 111 -23.47 -8.11 5.36
N GLU A 112 -24.78 -8.06 5.59
CA GLU A 112 -25.63 -6.97 5.10
C GLU A 112 -25.28 -5.62 5.74
N GLN A 113 -24.96 -5.62 7.04
CA GLN A 113 -24.46 -4.41 7.71
C GLN A 113 -23.12 -3.99 7.10
N ARG A 114 -22.17 -4.91 6.94
CA ARG A 114 -20.85 -4.61 6.36
C ARG A 114 -20.94 -4.10 4.92
N LYS A 115 -21.93 -4.57 4.15
CA LYS A 115 -22.21 -4.06 2.80
C LYS A 115 -22.66 -2.59 2.82
N GLN A 116 -23.47 -2.19 3.80
CA GLN A 116 -23.87 -0.79 3.99
C GLN A 116 -22.69 0.07 4.45
N GLU A 117 -21.89 -0.42 5.41
CA GLU A 117 -20.68 0.25 5.91
C GLU A 117 -19.66 0.50 4.78
N LEU A 118 -19.48 -0.49 3.89
CA LEU A 118 -18.61 -0.39 2.72
C LEU A 118 -18.99 0.77 1.79
N LYS A 119 -20.29 1.04 1.57
CA LYS A 119 -20.72 2.16 0.71
C LYS A 119 -20.25 3.49 1.29
N GLY A 120 -20.29 3.68 2.61
CA GLY A 120 -19.74 4.86 3.29
C GLY A 120 -18.22 4.99 3.10
N SER A 121 -17.50 3.87 3.22
CA SER A 121 -16.06 3.81 2.97
C SER A 121 -15.70 4.22 1.53
N CYS A 122 -16.43 3.70 0.55
CA CYS A 122 -16.28 4.08 -0.86
C CYS A 122 -16.46 5.58 -1.09
N VAL A 123 -17.47 6.21 -0.50
CA VAL A 123 -17.67 7.67 -0.60
C VAL A 123 -16.45 8.43 -0.07
N ALA A 124 -15.94 8.07 1.10
CA ALA A 124 -14.75 8.71 1.68
C ALA A 124 -13.50 8.55 0.80
N LEU A 125 -13.37 7.40 0.12
CA LEU A 125 -12.29 7.12 -0.83
C LEU A 125 -12.50 7.76 -2.21
N GLY A 126 -13.62 8.45 -2.45
CA GLY A 126 -13.94 9.06 -3.74
C GLY A 126 -14.42 8.08 -4.80
N ILE A 127 -14.93 6.91 -4.40
CA ILE A 127 -15.55 5.91 -5.26
C ILE A 127 -17.06 6.12 -5.22
N ASP A 128 -17.69 6.20 -6.41
CA ASP A 128 -19.13 6.32 -6.52
C ASP A 128 -19.82 5.07 -5.92
N PRO A 129 -20.82 5.23 -5.01
CA PRO A 129 -21.54 4.09 -4.43
C PRO A 129 -22.15 3.14 -5.44
N SER A 130 -22.49 3.59 -6.66
CA SER A 130 -22.99 2.75 -7.75
C SER A 130 -21.92 1.84 -8.38
N ARG A 131 -20.64 2.13 -8.13
CA ARG A 131 -19.47 1.32 -8.53
C ARG A 131 -18.78 0.66 -7.34
N CYS A 132 -19.50 0.41 -6.24
CA CYS A 132 -18.93 -0.14 -5.00
C CYS A 132 -19.71 -1.37 -4.54
N GLU A 133 -19.35 -2.57 -4.99
CA GLU A 133 -20.17 -3.77 -4.79
C GLU A 133 -19.49 -4.78 -3.86
N ALA A 134 -20.21 -5.21 -2.81
CA ALA A 134 -19.87 -6.40 -2.05
C ALA A 134 -20.80 -7.55 -2.43
N LEU A 135 -20.19 -8.65 -2.87
CA LEU A 135 -20.88 -9.81 -3.42
C LEU A 135 -21.21 -10.81 -2.33
N ASP A 136 -22.40 -11.40 -2.40
CA ASP A 136 -22.81 -12.51 -1.56
C ASP A 136 -22.92 -13.77 -2.41
N HIS A 137 -21.76 -14.28 -2.84
CA HIS A 137 -21.71 -15.44 -3.72
C HIS A 137 -21.57 -16.73 -2.87
N PRO A 138 -22.41 -17.77 -3.06
CA PRO A 138 -22.42 -18.97 -2.20
C PRO A 138 -21.06 -19.70 -2.11
N HIS A 139 -20.25 -19.61 -3.17
CA HIS A 139 -18.92 -20.23 -3.24
C HIS A 139 -17.75 -19.32 -2.85
N LEU A 140 -18.01 -18.05 -2.51
CA LEU A 140 -17.01 -17.05 -2.11
C LEU A 140 -17.37 -16.47 -0.73
N GLN A 141 -17.87 -17.30 0.16
CA GLN A 141 -18.15 -16.91 1.53
C GLN A 141 -16.85 -16.71 2.31
N ASP A 142 -16.83 -15.70 3.17
CA ASP A 142 -15.70 -15.42 4.05
C ASP A 142 -15.43 -16.64 4.94
N ASN A 143 -14.22 -17.17 4.81
CA ASN A 143 -13.77 -18.35 5.49
C ASN A 143 -12.23 -18.37 5.48
N PRO A 144 -11.58 -18.25 6.65
CA PRO A 144 -10.12 -18.14 6.72
C PRO A 144 -9.37 -19.43 6.39
N THR A 145 -10.07 -20.56 6.19
CA THR A 145 -9.46 -21.88 5.93
C THR A 145 -9.76 -22.44 4.54
N VAL A 146 -10.64 -21.80 3.77
CA VAL A 146 -11.09 -22.31 2.46
C VAL A 146 -10.49 -21.48 1.33
N TRP A 147 -9.82 -22.15 0.38
CA TRP A 147 -9.36 -21.49 -0.84
C TRP A 147 -10.52 -21.29 -1.81
N TRP A 148 -10.77 -20.03 -2.21
CA TRP A 148 -11.80 -19.72 -3.21
C TRP A 148 -11.41 -20.15 -4.63
N ASP A 149 -12.39 -20.63 -5.38
CA ASP A 149 -12.22 -21.01 -6.77
C ASP A 149 -11.92 -19.79 -7.65
N THR A 150 -10.72 -19.79 -8.25
CA THR A 150 -10.25 -18.67 -9.06
C THR A 150 -11.06 -18.48 -10.33
N ALA A 151 -11.61 -19.54 -10.92
CA ALA A 151 -12.43 -19.43 -12.13
C ALA A 151 -13.72 -18.65 -11.88
N LYS A 152 -14.31 -18.79 -10.68
CA LYS A 152 -15.50 -18.03 -10.28
C LYS A 152 -15.17 -16.54 -10.09
N ILE A 153 -14.04 -16.25 -9.43
CA ILE A 153 -13.56 -14.87 -9.27
C ILE A 153 -13.26 -14.26 -10.64
N GLN A 154 -12.65 -15.00 -11.56
CA GLN A 154 -12.37 -14.53 -12.92
C GLN A 154 -13.66 -14.22 -13.71
N ALA A 155 -14.69 -15.06 -13.63
CA ALA A 155 -15.96 -14.80 -14.29
C ALA A 155 -16.59 -13.48 -13.81
N ILE A 156 -16.67 -13.29 -12.49
CA ILE A 156 -17.13 -12.04 -11.87
C ILE A 156 -16.26 -10.86 -12.32
N LEU A 157 -14.94 -11.02 -12.30
CA LEU A 157 -14.01 -9.97 -12.68
C LEU A 157 -14.23 -9.52 -14.13
N LYS A 158 -14.40 -10.44 -15.07
CA LYS A 158 -14.69 -10.14 -16.47
C LYS A 158 -16.00 -9.36 -16.61
N ASP A 159 -17.05 -9.78 -15.91
CA ASP A 159 -18.34 -9.08 -15.95
C ASP A 159 -18.20 -7.63 -15.52
N TYR A 160 -17.48 -7.36 -14.42
CA TYR A 160 -17.26 -5.98 -13.94
C TYR A 160 -16.29 -5.19 -14.80
N VAL A 161 -15.26 -5.84 -15.39
CA VAL A 161 -14.35 -5.20 -16.35
C VAL A 161 -15.13 -4.68 -17.55
N HIS A 162 -16.00 -5.51 -18.13
CA HIS A 162 -16.86 -5.08 -19.25
C HIS A 162 -17.92 -4.06 -18.81
N LYS A 163 -18.64 -4.31 -17.69
CA LYS A 163 -19.72 -3.45 -17.20
C LYS A 163 -19.25 -2.02 -16.92
N TRP A 164 -18.01 -1.85 -16.45
CA TRP A 164 -17.47 -0.57 -16.02
C TRP A 164 -16.34 -0.04 -16.90
N ASP A 165 -16.12 -0.66 -18.06
CA ASP A 165 -15.11 -0.29 -19.06
C ASP A 165 -13.72 -0.11 -18.42
N VAL A 166 -13.34 -1.07 -17.57
CA VAL A 166 -12.15 -1.00 -16.71
C VAL A 166 -10.88 -1.06 -17.55
N ASP A 167 -9.95 -0.13 -17.32
CA ASP A 167 -8.66 -0.07 -18.01
C ASP A 167 -7.43 -0.25 -17.09
N ALA A 168 -7.64 -0.26 -15.77
CA ALA A 168 -6.62 -0.66 -14.80
C ALA A 168 -7.22 -1.35 -13.56
N ILE A 169 -6.48 -2.30 -13.00
CA ILE A 169 -6.87 -3.05 -11.79
C ILE A 169 -5.82 -2.91 -10.69
N ILE A 170 -6.26 -2.75 -9.43
CA ILE A 170 -5.42 -2.87 -8.23
C ILE A 170 -5.97 -3.96 -7.30
N THR A 171 -5.09 -4.84 -6.81
CA THR A 171 -5.48 -5.95 -5.91
C THR A 171 -4.33 -6.43 -5.01
N PHE A 172 -4.53 -7.53 -4.29
CA PHE A 172 -3.52 -8.18 -3.46
C PHE A 172 -2.41 -8.83 -4.28
N ASP A 173 -1.20 -8.89 -3.72
CA ASP A 173 -0.20 -9.83 -4.18
C ASP A 173 -0.36 -11.24 -3.55
N GLN A 174 0.55 -12.16 -3.92
CA GLN A 174 0.51 -13.57 -3.54
C GLN A 174 0.57 -13.81 -2.01
N GLY A 175 1.03 -12.81 -1.26
CA GLY A 175 1.06 -12.82 0.21
C GLY A 175 -0.24 -12.36 0.86
N GLY A 176 -1.18 -11.76 0.12
CA GLY A 176 -2.49 -11.35 0.63
C GLY A 176 -2.44 -10.30 1.74
N VAL A 177 -1.35 -9.54 1.85
CA VAL A 177 -0.98 -8.60 2.92
C VAL A 177 -0.84 -9.24 4.30
N SER A 178 -1.88 -9.88 4.81
CA SER A 178 -1.94 -10.58 6.09
C SER A 178 -1.69 -12.09 6.00
N GLY A 179 -1.65 -12.66 4.79
CA GLY A 179 -1.61 -14.11 4.58
C GLY A 179 -2.99 -14.77 4.48
N HIS A 180 -4.08 -13.99 4.57
CA HIS A 180 -5.45 -14.53 4.51
C HIS A 180 -5.70 -15.28 3.20
N ILE A 181 -6.28 -16.48 3.29
CA ILE A 181 -6.42 -17.38 2.15
C ILE A 181 -7.29 -16.79 1.02
N ASN A 182 -8.38 -16.10 1.38
CA ASN A 182 -9.24 -15.40 0.42
C ASN A 182 -8.51 -14.30 -0.35
N HIS A 183 -7.63 -13.53 0.31
CA HIS A 183 -6.85 -12.47 -0.34
C HIS A 183 -5.89 -13.07 -1.37
N ARG A 184 -5.28 -14.21 -1.02
CA ARG A 184 -4.39 -14.96 -1.91
C ARG A 184 -5.14 -15.57 -3.08
N ALA A 185 -6.38 -16.03 -2.87
CA ALA A 185 -7.24 -16.52 -3.95
C ALA A 185 -7.63 -15.41 -4.93
N VAL A 186 -7.98 -14.22 -4.44
CA VAL A 186 -8.20 -13.02 -5.28
C VAL A 186 -6.94 -12.68 -6.08
N SER A 187 -5.77 -12.67 -5.43
CA SER A 187 -4.49 -12.42 -6.11
C SER A 187 -4.22 -13.44 -7.23
N ALA A 188 -4.47 -14.73 -6.97
CA ALA A 188 -4.28 -15.79 -7.95
C ALA A 188 -5.23 -15.64 -9.15
N ALA A 189 -6.51 -15.34 -8.91
CA ALA A 189 -7.49 -15.12 -9.97
C ALA A 189 -7.13 -13.94 -10.88
N VAL A 190 -6.75 -12.79 -10.30
CA VAL A 190 -6.33 -11.61 -11.08
C VAL A 190 -5.03 -11.90 -11.85
N SER A 191 -4.07 -12.60 -11.24
CA SER A 191 -2.84 -13.01 -11.93
C SER A 191 -3.12 -13.91 -13.13
N GLN A 192 -3.97 -14.92 -12.95
CA GLN A 192 -4.36 -15.83 -14.02
C GLN A 192 -5.12 -15.10 -15.13
N TYR A 193 -6.01 -14.16 -14.78
CA TYR A 193 -6.74 -13.36 -15.75
C TYR A 193 -5.80 -12.52 -16.62
N ALA A 194 -4.86 -11.79 -16.01
CA ALA A 194 -3.88 -10.98 -16.71
C ALA A 194 -2.93 -11.77 -17.63
N LEU A 195 -2.71 -13.06 -17.33
CA LEU A 195 -1.86 -13.95 -18.14
C LEU A 195 -2.62 -14.62 -19.28
N GLN A 196 -3.88 -14.97 -19.07
CA GLN A 196 -4.66 -15.81 -19.99
C GLN A 196 -5.45 -14.99 -21.00
N ASP A 197 -5.94 -13.82 -20.59
CA ASP A 197 -6.83 -12.99 -21.38
C ASP A 197 -6.07 -11.84 -22.03
N ALA A 198 -6.20 -11.70 -23.35
CA ALA A 198 -5.50 -10.66 -24.11
C ALA A 198 -6.08 -9.27 -23.86
N ASP A 199 -7.37 -9.20 -23.49
CA ASP A 199 -8.09 -7.96 -23.22
C ASP A 199 -8.06 -7.61 -21.71
N ALA A 200 -7.28 -8.34 -20.90
CA ALA A 200 -7.16 -8.06 -19.47
C ALA A 200 -6.55 -6.67 -19.22
N PRO A 201 -7.20 -5.83 -18.38
CA PRO A 201 -6.65 -4.54 -18.01
C PRO A 201 -5.31 -4.64 -17.28
N ALA A 202 -4.49 -3.59 -17.40
CA ALA A 202 -3.22 -3.52 -16.71
C ALA A 202 -3.42 -3.64 -15.19
N SER A 203 -2.83 -4.67 -14.59
CA SER A 203 -3.08 -5.04 -13.20
C SER A 203 -1.86 -4.77 -12.31
N TYR A 204 -2.11 -4.24 -11.12
CA TYR A 204 -1.11 -3.89 -10.12
C TYR A 204 -1.46 -4.50 -8.77
N MET A 205 -0.43 -4.90 -8.02
CA MET A 205 -0.59 -5.58 -6.74
C MET A 205 0.11 -4.84 -5.61
N VAL A 206 -0.60 -4.62 -4.50
CA VAL A 206 0.00 -4.13 -3.26
C VAL A 206 0.97 -5.18 -2.72
N VAL A 207 2.22 -4.78 -2.50
CA VAL A 207 3.30 -5.68 -2.07
C VAL A 207 3.10 -6.10 -0.62
N THR A 208 3.07 -7.41 -0.36
CA THR A 208 3.07 -7.94 1.01
C THR A 208 4.47 -7.83 1.63
N THR A 209 4.52 -7.37 2.88
CA THR A 209 5.74 -7.20 3.66
C THR A 209 5.71 -8.00 4.95
N ALA A 210 6.89 -8.36 5.47
CA ALA A 210 7.03 -9.00 6.78
C ALA A 210 6.39 -8.17 7.91
N LEU A 211 5.93 -8.85 8.98
CA LEU A 211 5.20 -8.23 10.08
C LEU A 211 5.91 -7.04 10.75
N PRO A 212 7.24 -7.06 11.00
CA PRO A 212 7.91 -5.88 11.56
C PRO A 212 7.79 -4.67 10.64
N ARG A 213 8.05 -4.84 9.34
CA ARG A 213 7.93 -3.78 8.33
C ARG A 213 6.51 -3.25 8.21
N LYS A 214 5.51 -4.11 8.45
CA LYS A 214 4.09 -3.75 8.39
C LYS A 214 3.70 -2.74 9.48
N TYR A 215 4.28 -2.84 10.68
CA TYR A 215 3.85 -2.09 11.87
C TYR A 215 4.90 -1.09 12.39
N THR A 216 5.94 -0.81 11.62
CA THR A 216 6.98 0.17 11.96
C THR A 216 6.69 1.58 11.42
N PHE A 217 5.43 1.89 11.10
CA PHE A 217 5.00 3.20 10.64
C PHE A 217 5.85 3.66 9.43
N LEU A 218 6.42 4.86 9.45
CA LEU A 218 7.27 5.37 8.36
C LEU A 218 8.68 4.78 8.35
N LEU A 219 9.13 4.06 9.39
CA LEU A 219 10.50 3.54 9.45
C LEU A 219 10.80 2.55 8.32
N ASP A 220 9.77 1.93 7.73
CA ASP A 220 9.91 1.05 6.57
C ASP A 220 10.10 1.80 5.23
N LEU A 221 9.76 3.09 5.19
CA LEU A 221 9.75 3.86 3.95
C LEU A 221 11.15 3.98 3.32
N PRO A 222 12.24 4.29 4.07
CA PRO A 222 13.58 4.36 3.47
C PRO A 222 14.00 3.02 2.84
N LEU A 223 13.72 1.90 3.49
CA LEU A 223 14.03 0.56 2.97
C LEU A 223 13.26 0.27 1.68
N THR A 224 11.97 0.61 1.63
CA THR A 224 11.14 0.47 0.42
C THR A 224 11.62 1.37 -0.71
N ALA A 225 11.96 2.62 -0.38
CA ALA A 225 12.44 3.64 -1.31
C ALA A 225 13.79 3.30 -1.95
N LEU A 226 14.60 2.41 -1.36
CA LEU A 226 15.85 1.94 -1.99
C LEU A 226 15.60 1.39 -3.39
N SER A 227 14.51 0.65 -3.60
CA SER A 227 14.19 0.13 -4.94
C SER A 227 13.78 1.23 -5.92
N PHE A 228 13.39 2.41 -5.42
CA PHE A 228 12.97 3.57 -6.21
C PHE A 228 14.06 4.66 -6.29
N THR A 229 15.26 4.43 -5.74
CA THR A 229 16.33 5.43 -5.61
C THR A 229 16.53 6.25 -6.87
N TRP A 230 16.73 5.60 -8.03
CA TRP A 230 16.93 6.31 -9.30
C TRP A 230 15.71 7.12 -9.74
N ARG A 231 14.50 6.58 -9.56
CA ARG A 231 13.24 7.29 -9.89
C ARG A 231 13.07 8.54 -9.02
N ILE A 232 13.38 8.44 -7.73
CA ILE A 232 13.30 9.54 -6.75
C ILE A 232 14.36 10.61 -7.06
N LEU A 233 15.62 10.21 -7.27
CA LEU A 233 16.68 11.17 -7.62
C LEU A 233 16.36 11.89 -8.94
N ALA A 234 15.90 11.16 -9.96
CA ALA A 234 15.50 11.76 -11.21
C ALA A 234 14.29 12.70 -11.03
N ALA A 235 13.34 12.39 -10.16
CA ALA A 235 12.22 13.26 -9.81
C ALA A 235 12.64 14.57 -9.14
N ILE A 236 13.69 14.53 -8.32
CA ILE A 236 14.23 15.72 -7.65
C ILE A 236 14.91 16.66 -8.65
N PHE A 237 15.76 16.14 -9.53
CA PHE A 237 16.58 16.97 -10.42
C PHE A 237 15.96 17.27 -11.78
N PHE A 238 15.10 16.37 -12.29
CA PHE A 238 14.52 16.47 -13.63
C PHE A 238 13.02 16.10 -13.61
N PRO A 239 12.14 16.87 -12.94
CA PRO A 239 10.72 16.57 -12.83
C PRO A 239 10.07 16.25 -14.18
N SER A 240 9.19 15.24 -14.21
CA SER A 240 8.56 14.79 -15.45
C SER A 240 7.09 14.47 -15.23
N SER A 241 6.25 15.00 -16.11
CA SER A 241 4.85 14.58 -16.28
C SER A 241 4.70 13.48 -17.33
N THR A 242 5.77 13.14 -18.06
CA THR A 242 5.71 12.18 -19.16
C THR A 242 5.67 10.76 -18.62
N ALA A 243 4.55 10.11 -18.87
CA ALA A 243 4.29 8.72 -18.51
C ALA A 243 5.01 7.76 -19.47
N ASP A 244 6.26 7.40 -19.15
CA ASP A 244 7.11 6.50 -19.96
C ASP A 244 6.86 5.01 -19.63
N PRO A 245 6.63 4.13 -20.63
CA PRO A 245 6.42 2.69 -20.44
C PRO A 245 7.47 1.99 -19.59
N LYS A 246 8.73 2.45 -19.56
CA LYS A 246 9.78 1.82 -18.73
C LYS A 246 9.49 1.87 -17.23
N TYR A 247 8.57 2.74 -16.80
CA TYR A 247 8.16 2.86 -15.40
C TYR A 247 6.94 2.00 -15.03
N SER A 248 6.40 1.23 -15.97
CA SER A 248 5.25 0.33 -15.80
C SER A 248 5.44 -0.74 -14.72
N THR A 249 6.66 -1.11 -14.35
CA THR A 249 6.90 -2.27 -13.48
C THR A 249 6.47 -2.12 -12.02
N LYS A 250 6.44 -0.91 -11.47
CA LYS A 250 6.17 -0.67 -10.04
C LYS A 250 5.77 0.77 -9.73
N ALA A 251 5.10 0.95 -8.59
CA ALA A 251 4.68 2.25 -8.06
C ALA A 251 5.12 2.44 -6.61
N LEU A 252 5.34 3.68 -6.20
CA LEU A 252 5.48 4.08 -4.80
C LEU A 252 4.57 5.28 -4.54
N VAL A 253 3.54 5.08 -3.73
CA VAL A 253 2.51 6.07 -3.47
C VAL A 253 2.51 6.41 -1.98
N ALA A 254 2.86 7.65 -1.65
CA ALA A 254 2.82 8.17 -0.29
C ALA A 254 1.53 8.98 -0.05
N SER A 255 0.89 8.74 1.09
CA SER A 255 -0.27 9.50 1.55
C SER A 255 0.14 10.89 2.03
N THR A 256 -0.54 11.90 1.53
CA THR A 256 -0.58 13.22 2.19
C THR A 256 -1.41 13.11 3.48
N TRP A 257 -1.36 14.15 4.31
CA TRP A 257 -2.22 14.25 5.47
C TRP A 257 -3.70 14.21 5.08
N HIS A 258 -4.08 14.90 4.00
CA HIS A 258 -5.44 14.84 3.46
C HIS A 258 -5.87 13.40 3.11
N ARG A 259 -5.01 12.64 2.44
CA ARG A 259 -5.28 11.23 2.12
C ARG A 259 -5.40 10.37 3.37
N TYR A 260 -4.53 10.58 4.35
CA TYR A 260 -4.61 9.90 5.64
C TYR A 260 -5.97 10.15 6.33
N ILE A 261 -6.44 11.40 6.35
CA ILE A 261 -7.76 11.73 6.92
C ILE A 261 -8.88 11.00 6.17
N LYS A 262 -8.88 11.02 4.83
CA LYS A 262 -9.84 10.23 4.04
C LYS A 262 -9.79 8.74 4.35
N THR A 263 -8.59 8.16 4.52
CA THR A 263 -8.43 6.76 4.94
C THR A 263 -9.07 6.50 6.31
N ARG A 264 -8.92 7.44 7.26
CA ARG A 264 -9.53 7.35 8.59
C ARG A 264 -11.06 7.48 8.54
N GLU A 265 -11.58 8.38 7.70
CA GLU A 265 -13.03 8.55 7.45
C GLU A 265 -13.62 7.29 6.80
N ALA A 266 -12.90 6.70 5.84
CA ALA A 266 -13.29 5.45 5.19
C ALA A 266 -13.41 4.31 6.21
N PHE A 267 -12.40 4.13 7.07
CA PHE A 267 -12.46 3.13 8.13
C PHE A 267 -13.51 3.44 9.21
N ALA A 268 -13.77 4.72 9.51
CA ALA A 268 -14.83 5.10 10.45
C ALA A 268 -16.23 4.70 9.96
N SER A 269 -16.41 4.43 8.66
CA SER A 269 -17.65 3.87 8.11
C SER A 269 -17.85 2.40 8.48
N HIS A 270 -16.79 1.66 8.82
CA HIS A 270 -16.83 0.26 9.26
C HIS A 270 -17.05 0.13 10.76
N GLY A 271 -18.17 0.66 11.24
CA GLY A 271 -18.52 0.66 12.67
C GLY A 271 -18.49 -0.74 13.30
N SER A 272 -18.97 -1.76 12.59
CA SER A 272 -18.96 -3.16 13.04
C SER A 272 -17.56 -3.77 13.18
N GLN A 273 -16.54 -3.14 12.59
CA GLN A 273 -15.17 -3.67 12.50
C GLN A 273 -14.16 -2.82 13.30
N TYR A 274 -14.67 -1.86 14.08
CA TYR A 274 -13.91 -0.89 14.84
C TYR A 274 -13.37 -1.51 16.15
N THR A 275 -12.24 -2.22 16.07
CA THR A 275 -11.55 -2.85 17.21
C THR A 275 -10.21 -2.17 17.53
N LEU A 276 -9.73 -2.30 18.77
CA LEU A 276 -8.50 -1.62 19.23
C LEU A 276 -7.26 -1.96 18.37
N ASP A 277 -7.12 -3.20 17.94
CA ASP A 277 -6.04 -3.63 17.05
C ASP A 277 -6.13 -2.97 15.67
N ARG A 278 -7.34 -2.77 15.14
CA ARG A 278 -7.57 -2.01 13.91
C ARG A 278 -7.31 -0.51 14.10
N HIS A 279 -7.60 0.05 15.28
CA HIS A 279 -7.16 1.41 15.62
C HIS A 279 -5.66 1.56 15.56
N LEU A 280 -4.96 0.64 16.20
CA LEU A 280 -3.50 0.63 16.20
C LEU A 280 -2.98 0.48 14.76
N TYR A 281 -3.58 -0.42 13.98
CA TYR A 281 -3.26 -0.61 12.56
C TYR A 281 -3.33 0.71 11.78
N MET A 282 -4.42 1.47 11.95
CA MET A 282 -4.64 2.76 11.27
C MET A 282 -3.66 3.87 11.65
N VAL A 283 -2.83 3.66 12.67
CA VAL A 283 -1.79 4.59 13.10
C VAL A 283 -0.41 4.07 12.66
N VAL A 284 -0.09 2.83 13.02
CA VAL A 284 1.29 2.31 12.91
C VAL A 284 1.52 1.48 11.65
N SER A 285 0.47 1.13 10.89
CA SER A 285 0.67 0.34 9.69
C SER A 285 1.17 1.17 8.53
N ARG A 286 2.26 0.72 7.88
CA ARG A 286 2.76 1.40 6.69
C ARG A 286 1.73 1.48 5.56
N TYR A 287 0.79 0.53 5.45
CA TYR A 287 -0.20 0.46 4.36
C TYR A 287 -1.22 1.61 4.40
N VAL A 288 -1.28 2.34 5.52
CA VAL A 288 -2.12 3.55 5.67
C VAL A 288 -1.38 4.80 5.21
N TRP A 289 -0.04 4.77 5.25
CA TRP A 289 0.83 5.91 4.98
C TRP A 289 1.50 5.86 3.60
N PHE A 290 1.80 4.68 3.09
CA PHE A 290 2.31 4.48 1.75
C PHE A 290 2.14 3.04 1.25
N ASN A 291 1.91 2.90 -0.05
CA ASN A 291 1.92 1.61 -0.72
C ASN A 291 3.04 1.56 -1.76
N ASP A 292 3.70 0.42 -1.88
CA ASP A 292 4.42 0.07 -3.08
C ASP A 292 3.64 -1.00 -3.85
N LEU A 293 3.55 -0.81 -5.16
CA LEU A 293 2.83 -1.69 -6.08
C LEU A 293 3.81 -2.36 -7.02
N LYS A 294 3.50 -3.59 -7.43
CA LYS A 294 4.18 -4.29 -8.51
C LYS A 294 3.19 -4.62 -9.63
N ARG A 295 3.63 -4.53 -10.88
CA ARG A 295 2.82 -4.96 -12.02
C ARG A 295 2.65 -6.48 -11.99
N VAL A 296 1.46 -6.95 -12.34
CA VAL A 296 1.23 -8.37 -12.63
C VAL A 296 1.96 -8.71 -13.92
N ALA A 297 2.62 -9.87 -13.98
CA ALA A 297 3.16 -10.36 -15.24
C ALA A 297 1.96 -10.62 -16.18
N GLY A 298 1.85 -9.82 -17.24
CA GLY A 298 0.83 -10.00 -18.26
C GLY A 298 1.31 -10.94 -19.36
N ARG A 299 0.41 -11.35 -20.24
CA ARG A 299 0.79 -11.97 -21.51
C ARG A 299 1.66 -10.99 -22.30
N GLU A 300 2.89 -11.37 -22.63
CA GLU A 300 3.68 -10.61 -23.61
C GLU A 300 2.89 -10.64 -24.93
N ALA A 301 2.63 -9.46 -25.53
CA ALA A 301 2.06 -9.41 -26.86
C ALA A 301 2.97 -10.22 -27.79
N PRO A 302 2.44 -11.15 -28.60
CA PRO A 302 3.27 -11.84 -29.57
C PRO A 302 3.96 -10.80 -30.45
N ALA A 303 5.28 -10.91 -30.55
CA ALA A 303 6.13 -10.06 -31.37
C ALA A 303 5.76 -10.13 -32.86
#